data_AF-A0A284SD84-F1
#
_entry.id   AF-A0A284SD84-F1
#
_cell.length_a   1.000
_cell.length_b   1.000
_cell.length_c   1.000
_cell.angle_alpha   90.00
_cell.angle_beta   90.00
_cell.angle_gamma   90.00
#
_symmetry.space_group_name_H-M   'P 1'
#
loop_
_entity.id
_entity.type
_entity.pdbx_description
1 polymer ?
#
loop_
_entity_poly.entity_id
_entity_poly.type
_entity_poly.pdbx_seq_one_letter_code
_entity_poly.pdbx_strand_id
1 'polypeptide(L)'
;MGAGAWYDAKEYFHEGVKPIDTICPIDRRADLTYDISLREIDGVFSQISWEKGTTMMNTLILDCGHVPAEDGSVRNMLPLPGHAIEPMLQGAHGCLAAYPLSLFVPTGLVTVYDWEPKTSSHITLGACQNDELTQEVEDDMGAVHGVFTKAVVDSLRSG
;
A
#
# COMPACT_ATOMS: atom_id res chain seq x y z
N MET A 1 -7.12 -5.94 10.98
CA MET A 1 -6.37 -6.19 9.74
C MET A 1 -6.96 -5.33 8.63
N GLY A 2 -6.09 -4.77 7.81
CA GLY A 2 -6.48 -3.99 6.63
C GLY A 2 -6.83 -4.89 5.46
N ALA A 3 -7.56 -4.35 4.49
CA ALA A 3 -7.81 -5.00 3.22
C ALA A 3 -6.79 -4.53 2.19
N GLY A 4 -6.19 -5.46 1.45
CA GLY A 4 -5.35 -5.18 0.29
C GLY A 4 -5.95 -5.79 -0.96
N ALA A 5 -5.49 -5.30 -2.11
CA ALA A 5 -5.76 -5.86 -3.42
C ALA A 5 -4.51 -5.83 -4.30
N TRP A 6 -4.54 -6.65 -5.34
CA TRP A 6 -3.45 -6.84 -6.28
C TRP A 6 -3.97 -6.63 -7.69
N TYR A 7 -3.39 -5.68 -8.42
CA TYR A 7 -3.78 -5.38 -9.80
C TYR A 7 -2.74 -5.93 -10.77
N ASP A 8 -3.18 -6.70 -11.77
CA ASP A 8 -2.31 -7.08 -12.89
C ASP A 8 -2.01 -5.82 -13.71
N ALA A 9 -0.78 -5.32 -13.58
CA ALA A 9 -0.32 -4.14 -14.26
C ALA A 9 -0.39 -4.26 -15.80
N LYS A 10 -0.47 -5.47 -16.36
CA LYS A 10 -0.68 -5.70 -17.79
C LYS A 10 -2.01 -5.17 -18.30
N GLU A 11 -3.03 -5.10 -17.44
CA GLU A 11 -4.34 -4.53 -17.78
C GLU A 11 -4.25 -3.05 -18.15
N TYR A 12 -3.15 -2.37 -17.78
CA TYR A 12 -2.90 -0.96 -18.10
C TYR A 12 -1.63 -0.73 -18.95
N PHE A 13 -0.51 -1.37 -18.62
CA PHE A 13 0.80 -1.13 -19.26
C PHE A 13 1.17 -2.10 -20.39
N HIS A 14 0.26 -2.99 -20.74
CA HIS A 14 0.34 -3.95 -21.83
C HIS A 14 1.33 -5.13 -21.69
N GLU A 15 2.58 -5.05 -21.16
CA GLU A 15 3.40 -6.23 -20.73
C GLU A 15 4.60 -5.86 -19.83
N GLY A 16 5.14 -6.81 -19.05
CA GLY A 16 6.47 -6.69 -18.41
C GLY A 16 6.56 -5.92 -17.07
N VAL A 17 5.43 -5.45 -16.53
CA VAL A 17 5.39 -4.66 -15.30
C VAL A 17 5.07 -5.51 -14.08
N LYS A 18 5.70 -5.19 -12.96
CA LYS A 18 5.32 -5.75 -11.66
C LYS A 18 3.87 -5.37 -11.35
N PRO A 19 3.11 -6.27 -10.70
CA PRO A 19 1.78 -5.95 -10.21
C PRO A 19 1.76 -4.70 -9.34
N ILE A 20 0.59 -4.07 -9.26
CA ILE A 20 0.38 -2.91 -8.39
C ILE A 20 -0.34 -3.38 -7.14
N ASP A 21 0.39 -3.37 -6.03
CA ASP A 21 -0.18 -3.59 -4.70
C ASP A 21 -0.93 -2.35 -4.24
N THR A 22 -2.08 -2.57 -3.61
CA THR A 22 -2.92 -1.49 -3.08
C THR A 22 -3.46 -1.84 -1.70
N ILE A 23 -3.75 -0.80 -0.92
CA ILE A 23 -4.64 -0.91 0.23
C ILE A 23 -6.04 -0.46 -0.19
N CYS A 24 -7.05 -1.11 0.38
CA CYS A 24 -8.45 -0.93 0.02
C CYS A 24 -9.17 -0.09 1.08
N PRO A 25 -9.51 1.19 0.80
CA PRO A 25 -10.33 2.00 1.68
C PRO A 25 -11.68 1.33 1.97
N ILE A 26 -12.22 1.54 3.16
CA ILE A 26 -13.52 0.96 3.56
C ILE A 26 -14.67 1.48 2.70
N ASP A 27 -14.55 2.71 2.22
CA ASP A 27 -15.49 3.43 1.37
C ASP A 27 -15.20 3.26 -0.12
N ARG A 28 -14.27 2.36 -0.50
CA ARG A 28 -14.05 2.04 -1.91
C ARG A 28 -15.37 1.63 -2.57
N ARG A 29 -15.60 2.12 -3.79
CA ARG A 29 -16.87 1.98 -4.56
C ARG A 29 -18.03 2.86 -4.10
N ALA A 30 -17.91 3.64 -3.01
CA ALA A 30 -18.75 4.82 -2.82
C ALA A 30 -18.13 5.96 -3.63
N ASP A 31 -18.93 6.70 -4.41
CA ASP A 31 -18.55 7.98 -5.02
C ASP A 31 -17.21 8.01 -5.80
N LEU A 32 -16.88 6.95 -6.55
CA LEU A 32 -15.64 6.82 -7.34
C LEU A 32 -14.36 6.76 -6.49
N THR A 33 -14.43 6.39 -5.21
CA THR A 33 -13.24 6.10 -4.40
C THR A 33 -12.54 4.84 -4.91
N TYR A 34 -11.30 5.02 -5.36
CA TYR A 34 -10.38 3.96 -5.80
C TYR A 34 -9.57 3.39 -4.63
N ASP A 35 -8.89 2.26 -4.87
CA ASP A 35 -7.88 1.77 -3.94
C ASP A 35 -6.67 2.73 -3.90
N ILE A 36 -5.86 2.67 -2.85
CA ILE A 36 -4.65 3.50 -2.72
C ILE A 36 -3.44 2.63 -3.08
N SER A 37 -2.72 3.02 -4.13
CA SER A 37 -1.55 2.26 -4.59
C SER A 37 -0.36 2.42 -3.64
N LEU A 38 0.47 1.38 -3.49
CA LEU A 38 1.73 1.53 -2.76
C LEU A 38 2.65 2.56 -3.42
N ARG A 39 2.53 2.78 -4.74
CA ARG A 39 3.23 3.86 -5.45
C ARG A 39 2.87 5.25 -4.92
N GLU A 40 1.60 5.47 -4.62
CA GLU A 40 1.11 6.72 -4.02
C GLU A 40 1.68 6.89 -2.61
N ILE A 41 1.64 5.84 -1.81
CA ILE A 41 2.21 5.81 -0.45
C ILE A 41 3.69 6.18 -0.49
N ASP A 42 4.47 5.56 -1.38
CA ASP A 42 5.90 5.84 -1.54
C ASP A 42 6.17 7.30 -1.94
N GLY A 43 5.30 7.88 -2.77
CA GLY A 43 5.31 9.31 -3.11
C GLY A 43 5.07 10.19 -1.88
N VAL A 44 4.04 9.87 -1.09
CA VAL A 44 3.69 10.60 0.15
C VAL A 44 4.83 10.52 1.16
N PHE A 45 5.38 9.33 1.42
CA PHE A 45 6.50 9.17 2.36
C PHE A 45 7.77 9.88 1.90
N SER A 46 8.02 9.91 0.58
CA SER A 46 9.12 10.70 0.02
C SER A 46 8.93 12.20 0.26
N GLN A 47 7.71 12.72 0.09
CA GLN A 47 7.38 14.11 0.39
C GLN A 47 7.53 14.43 1.88
N ILE A 48 7.03 13.56 2.77
CA ILE A 48 7.16 13.73 4.22
C ILE A 48 8.64 13.75 4.63
N SER A 49 9.43 12.79 4.16
CA SER A 49 10.86 12.72 4.47
C SER A 49 11.60 13.97 3.99
N TRP A 50 11.21 14.53 2.83
CA TRP A 50 11.76 15.78 2.33
C TRP A 50 11.40 16.98 3.22
N GLU A 51 10.12 17.16 3.54
CA GLU A 51 9.64 18.29 4.36
C GLU A 51 10.17 18.26 5.79
N LYS A 52 10.37 17.07 6.36
CA LYS A 52 10.87 16.88 7.73
C LYS A 52 12.40 16.81 7.82
N GLY A 53 13.08 16.71 6.68
CA GLY A 53 14.53 16.56 6.59
C GLY A 53 14.95 15.11 6.32
N THR A 54 15.94 14.95 5.44
CA THR A 54 16.40 13.67 4.85
C THR A 54 16.97 12.65 5.85
N THR A 55 17.05 13.00 7.14
CA THR A 55 17.47 12.09 8.21
C THR A 55 16.30 11.34 8.85
N MET A 56 15.04 11.71 8.57
CA MET A 56 13.87 10.98 9.04
C MET A 56 13.55 9.82 8.10
N MET A 57 13.82 8.60 8.57
CA MET A 57 13.40 7.35 7.94
C MET A 57 12.09 6.89 8.58
N ASN A 58 11.02 6.85 7.79
CA ASN A 58 9.71 6.43 8.30
C ASN A 58 9.61 4.91 8.33
N THR A 59 8.80 4.35 9.23
CA THR A 59 8.49 2.91 9.24
C THR A 59 7.02 2.72 8.90
N LEU A 60 6.75 1.95 7.84
CA LEU A 60 5.41 1.55 7.43
C LEU A 60 5.19 0.09 7.83
N ILE A 61 4.14 -0.17 8.61
CA ILE A 61 3.74 -1.53 9.00
C ILE A 61 2.42 -1.83 8.29
N LEU A 62 2.43 -2.82 7.41
CA LEU A 62 1.28 -3.26 6.64
C LEU A 62 0.82 -4.64 7.12
N ASP A 63 -0.31 -4.66 7.82
CA ASP A 63 -1.00 -5.89 8.22
C ASP A 63 -2.25 -6.05 7.35
N CYS A 64 -1.99 -6.34 6.09
CA CYS A 64 -2.96 -6.57 5.02
C CYS A 64 -2.46 -7.72 4.14
N GLY A 65 -3.38 -8.52 3.61
CA GLY A 65 -3.07 -9.53 2.60
C GLY A 65 -3.55 -9.05 1.22
N HIS A 66 -3.07 -9.73 0.18
CA HIS A 66 -3.36 -9.36 -1.20
C HIS A 66 -4.12 -10.46 -1.96
N VAL A 67 -4.22 -11.67 -1.39
CA VAL A 67 -4.93 -12.80 -2.01
C VAL A 67 -6.36 -12.91 -1.50
N PRO A 68 -7.39 -12.75 -2.33
CA PRO A 68 -8.78 -12.94 -1.90
C PRO A 68 -8.96 -14.35 -1.33
N ALA A 69 -9.41 -14.46 -0.08
CA ALA A 69 -9.78 -15.74 0.51
C ALA A 69 -11.25 -16.05 0.20
N GLU A 70 -11.54 -17.23 -0.33
CA GLU A 70 -12.89 -17.65 -0.70
C GLU A 70 -13.82 -17.84 0.51
N ASP A 71 -13.27 -18.04 1.70
CA ASP A 71 -14.00 -18.39 2.92
C ASP A 71 -14.36 -17.19 3.81
N GLY A 72 -13.95 -15.97 3.43
CA GLY A 72 -14.20 -14.75 4.20
C GLY A 72 -13.41 -14.66 5.51
N SER A 73 -12.50 -15.59 5.80
CA SER A 73 -11.63 -15.57 6.98
C SER A 73 -10.54 -14.49 6.89
N VAL A 74 -10.35 -13.91 5.71
CA VAL A 74 -9.32 -12.91 5.43
C VAL A 74 -9.97 -11.69 4.81
N ARG A 75 -9.63 -10.49 5.29
CA ARG A 75 -10.19 -9.22 4.76
C ARG A 75 -9.59 -8.83 3.41
N ASN A 76 -9.24 -9.78 2.55
CA ASN A 76 -8.66 -9.50 1.25
C ASN A 76 -9.78 -9.25 0.24
N MET A 77 -9.52 -8.30 -0.63
CA MET A 77 -10.52 -7.68 -1.47
C MET A 77 -10.17 -7.97 -2.92
N LEU A 78 -11.16 -8.37 -3.73
CA LEU A 78 -10.93 -8.42 -5.17
C LEU A 78 -10.55 -7.02 -5.68
N PRO A 79 -9.59 -6.92 -6.61
CA PRO A 79 -9.26 -5.64 -7.24
C PRO A 79 -10.51 -5.07 -7.93
N LEU A 80 -10.54 -3.75 -8.08
CA LEU A 80 -11.50 -3.11 -8.97
C LEU A 80 -11.18 -3.53 -10.43
N PRO A 81 -12.14 -3.41 -11.36
CA PRO A 81 -11.88 -3.75 -12.76
C PRO A 81 -10.67 -2.99 -13.32
N GLY A 82 -9.93 -3.57 -14.27
CA GLY A 82 -8.68 -2.98 -14.81
C GLY A 82 -8.75 -1.53 -15.27
N HIS A 83 -9.90 -1.07 -15.76
CA HIS A 83 -10.10 0.34 -16.11
C HIS A 83 -10.03 1.31 -14.91
N ALA A 84 -9.99 0.80 -13.68
CA ALA A 84 -9.77 1.56 -12.45
C ALA A 84 -8.28 1.87 -12.20
N ILE A 85 -7.35 1.16 -12.85
CA ILE A 85 -5.90 1.37 -12.64
C ILE A 85 -5.50 2.78 -13.07
N GLU A 86 -5.91 3.20 -14.27
CA GLU A 86 -5.59 4.51 -14.81
C GLU A 86 -6.07 5.67 -13.92
N PRO A 87 -7.38 5.79 -13.59
CA PRO A 87 -7.86 6.88 -12.77
C PRO A 87 -7.32 6.84 -11.33
N MET A 88 -7.03 5.66 -10.79
CA MET A 88 -6.34 5.51 -9.50
C MET A 88 -4.95 6.15 -9.53
N LEU A 89 -4.10 5.77 -10.49
CA LEU A 89 -2.74 6.31 -10.61
C LEU A 89 -2.74 7.79 -11.01
N GLN A 90 -3.68 8.24 -11.84
CA GLN A 90 -3.84 9.65 -12.19
C GLN A 90 -4.28 10.49 -10.99
N GLY A 91 -5.21 9.98 -10.18
CA GLY A 91 -5.63 10.63 -8.93
C GLY A 91 -4.46 10.80 -7.97
N ALA A 92 -3.71 9.71 -7.72
CA ALA A 92 -2.50 9.72 -6.93
C ALA A 92 -1.48 10.76 -7.44
N HIS A 93 -1.23 10.79 -8.75
CA HIS A 93 -0.32 11.75 -9.35
C HIS A 93 -0.81 13.20 -9.17
N GLY A 94 -2.09 13.46 -9.40
CA GLY A 94 -2.69 14.79 -9.22
C GLY A 94 -2.57 15.29 -7.79
N CYS A 95 -2.82 14.42 -6.80
CA CYS A 95 -2.63 14.73 -5.38
C CYS A 95 -1.17 15.06 -5.05
N LEU A 96 -0.22 14.26 -5.54
CA LEU A 96 1.21 14.50 -5.31
C LEU A 96 1.72 15.77 -6.02
N ALA A 97 1.19 16.09 -7.20
CA ALA A 97 1.56 17.28 -7.96
C ALA A 97 1.07 18.60 -7.32
N ALA A 98 0.09 18.54 -6.42
CA ALA A 98 -0.42 19.71 -5.70
C ALA A 98 0.57 20.26 -4.65
N TYR A 99 1.60 19.50 -4.28
CA TYR A 99 2.64 19.93 -3.34
C TYR A 99 3.72 20.74 -4.06
N PRO A 100 4.31 21.77 -3.41
CA PRO A 100 5.24 22.68 -4.06
C PRO A 100 6.41 21.94 -4.71
N LEU A 101 6.50 22.10 -6.03
CA LEU A 101 7.41 21.48 -7.01
C LEU A 101 8.91 21.72 -6.78
N SER A 102 9.34 22.21 -5.62
CA SER A 102 10.75 22.46 -5.35
C SER A 102 11.48 21.15 -5.09
N LEU A 103 11.89 20.55 -6.21
CA LEU A 103 12.81 19.43 -6.41
C LEU A 103 12.21 18.05 -6.10
N PHE A 104 11.65 17.45 -7.16
CA PHE A 104 11.40 16.02 -7.33
C PHE A 104 10.30 15.41 -6.44
N VAL A 105 9.29 14.81 -7.09
CA VAL A 105 8.88 13.45 -6.69
C VAL A 105 10.10 12.59 -7.04
N PRO A 106 10.93 12.14 -6.07
CA PRO A 106 12.22 11.52 -6.38
C PRO A 106 12.11 10.21 -7.16
N THR A 107 10.87 9.70 -7.28
CA THR A 107 10.46 8.46 -7.93
C THR A 107 9.81 8.65 -9.31
N GLY A 108 9.69 9.90 -9.80
CA GLY A 108 9.00 10.19 -11.07
C GLY A 108 7.47 10.12 -10.96
N LEU A 109 6.77 10.15 -12.10
CA LEU A 109 5.30 10.09 -12.12
C LEU A 109 4.85 8.69 -11.70
N VAL A 110 3.96 8.56 -10.71
CA VAL A 110 3.43 7.24 -10.29
C VAL A 110 2.73 6.46 -11.40
N THR A 111 2.37 7.17 -12.47
CA THR A 111 1.75 6.65 -13.70
C THR A 111 2.77 6.08 -14.70
N VAL A 112 4.08 6.25 -14.54
CA VAL A 112 5.05 5.72 -15.51
C VAL A 112 5.22 4.20 -15.38
N TYR A 113 5.57 3.58 -16.49
CA TYR A 113 5.80 2.14 -16.63
C TYR A 113 6.93 1.64 -15.73
N ASP A 114 8.06 2.33 -15.77
CA ASP A 114 9.33 2.03 -15.10
C ASP A 114 9.43 2.73 -13.74
N TRP A 115 8.30 2.98 -13.10
CA TRP A 115 8.27 3.65 -11.81
C TRP A 115 8.98 2.79 -10.77
N GLU A 116 9.91 3.41 -10.03
CA GLU A 116 10.63 2.77 -8.95
C GLU A 116 10.53 3.58 -7.65
N PRO A 117 10.34 2.91 -6.50
CA PRO A 117 10.25 3.58 -5.22
C PRO A 117 11.59 4.13 -4.76
N LYS A 118 11.58 5.28 -4.07
CA LYS A 118 12.76 5.84 -3.42
C LYS A 118 12.85 5.20 -2.04
N THR A 119 13.59 4.11 -1.96
CA THR A 119 13.72 3.29 -0.74
C THR A 119 14.47 3.97 0.42
N SER A 120 14.93 5.21 0.26
CA SER A 120 15.60 5.97 1.34
C SER A 120 14.65 6.76 2.23
N SER A 121 13.36 6.88 1.89
CA SER A 121 12.39 7.67 2.68
C SER A 121 11.71 6.87 3.79
N HIS A 122 11.63 5.55 3.64
CA HIS A 122 10.95 4.68 4.58
C HIS A 122 11.39 3.20 4.46
N ILE A 123 11.09 2.42 5.49
CA ILE A 123 11.16 0.95 5.49
C ILE A 123 9.75 0.40 5.63
N THR A 124 9.43 -0.62 4.82
CA THR A 124 8.13 -1.31 4.85
C THR A 124 8.27 -2.69 5.47
N LEU A 125 7.43 -2.98 6.46
CA LEU A 125 7.25 -4.27 7.10
C LEU A 125 5.85 -4.79 6.72
N GLY A 126 5.79 -5.77 5.83
CA GLY A 126 4.55 -6.40 5.38
C GLY A 126 4.31 -7.75 6.04
N ALA A 127 3.05 -8.02 6.39
CA ALA A 127 2.62 -9.29 6.96
C ALA A 127 2.70 -10.47 5.99
N CYS A 128 2.61 -10.21 4.69
CA CYS A 128 2.63 -11.21 3.64
C CYS A 128 3.54 -10.78 2.49
N GLN A 129 4.18 -11.76 1.87
CA GLN A 129 4.79 -11.62 0.54
C GLN A 129 3.96 -12.37 -0.50
N ASN A 130 3.78 -11.77 -1.69
CA ASN A 130 3.14 -12.42 -2.83
C ASN A 130 1.75 -13.02 -2.46
N ASP A 131 1.64 -14.35 -2.56
CA ASP A 131 0.39 -15.11 -2.44
C ASP A 131 0.02 -15.49 -0.99
N GLU A 132 0.72 -14.95 0.01
CA GLU A 132 0.48 -15.28 1.42
C GLU A 132 -0.80 -14.63 1.96
N LEU A 133 -1.48 -15.36 2.85
CA LEU A 133 -2.67 -14.89 3.56
C LEU A 133 -2.28 -14.34 4.93
N THR A 134 -2.88 -13.21 5.27
CA THR A 134 -2.82 -12.61 6.60
C THR A 134 -3.93 -13.15 7.49
N GLN A 135 -3.71 -13.16 8.80
CA GLN A 135 -4.64 -13.75 9.76
C GLN A 135 -4.93 -12.80 10.92
N GLU A 136 -6.20 -12.73 11.32
CA GLU A 136 -6.66 -12.18 12.60
C GLU A 136 -6.81 -13.31 13.61
N VAL A 137 -6.41 -13.06 14.86
CA VAL A 137 -6.63 -13.97 15.99
C VAL A 137 -7.26 -13.20 17.14
N GLU A 138 -8.10 -13.88 17.90
CA GLU A 138 -8.67 -13.38 19.15
C GLU A 138 -7.77 -13.85 20.30
N ASP A 139 -7.36 -12.93 21.16
CA ASP A 139 -6.58 -13.25 22.35
C ASP A 139 -7.46 -13.73 23.52
N ASP A 140 -6.82 -14.16 24.61
CA ASP A 140 -7.50 -14.64 25.82
C ASP A 140 -8.40 -13.58 26.48
N MET A 141 -8.24 -12.30 26.11
CA MET A 141 -9.03 -11.17 26.61
C MET A 141 -10.17 -10.79 25.65
N GLY A 142 -10.37 -11.53 24.57
CA GLY A 142 -11.39 -11.28 23.55
C GLY A 142 -11.05 -10.15 22.57
N ALA A 143 -9.81 -9.68 22.54
CA ALA A 143 -9.37 -8.66 21.59
C ALA A 143 -8.90 -9.31 20.29
N VAL A 144 -9.46 -8.85 19.16
CA VAL A 144 -9.06 -9.30 17.82
C VAL A 144 -7.90 -8.46 17.31
N HIS A 145 -6.81 -9.10 16.92
CA HIS A 145 -5.63 -8.44 16.37
C HIS A 145 -5.02 -9.20 15.20
N GLY A 146 -4.30 -8.49 14.33
CA GLY A 146 -3.49 -9.13 13.28
C GLY A 146 -2.29 -9.85 13.90
N VAL A 147 -1.97 -11.05 13.40
CA VAL A 147 -0.86 -11.87 13.89
C VAL A 147 0.47 -11.12 13.72
N PHE A 148 0.67 -10.48 12.56
CA PHE A 148 1.92 -9.80 12.24
C PHE A 148 2.15 -8.57 13.11
N THR A 149 1.16 -7.67 13.21
CA THR A 149 1.30 -6.47 14.04
C THR A 149 1.55 -6.83 15.50
N LYS A 150 0.87 -7.86 16.02
CA LYS A 150 1.08 -8.32 17.39
C LYS A 150 2.51 -8.82 17.60
N ALA A 151 3.04 -9.63 16.69
CA ALA A 151 4.41 -10.12 16.76
C ALA A 151 5.45 -8.97 16.73
N VAL A 152 5.25 -7.97 15.87
CA VAL A 152 6.11 -6.77 15.82
C VAL A 152 6.06 -6.01 17.15
N VAL A 153 4.87 -5.75 17.68
CA VAL A 153 4.69 -5.01 18.94
C VAL A 153 5.31 -5.77 20.11
N ASP A 154 5.10 -7.08 20.21
CA ASP A 154 5.66 -7.90 21.28
C ASP A 154 7.19 -7.93 21.22
N SER A 155 7.75 -8.06 20.01
CA SER A 155 9.20 -8.02 19.81
C SER A 155 9.79 -6.69 20.28
N LEU A 156 9.17 -5.56 19.91
CA LEU A 156 9.63 -4.23 20.30
C LEU A 156 9.49 -3.95 21.80
N ARG A 157 8.53 -4.59 22.49
CA ARG A 157 8.33 -4.46 23.95
C ARG A 157 9.25 -5.36 24.78
N SER A 158 9.85 -6.36 24.16
CA SER A 158 10.69 -7.36 24.84
C SER A 158 12.16 -6.96 25.00
N GLY A 159 12.57 -5.83 24.39
CA GLY A 159 13.91 -5.23 24.55
C GLY A 159 13.98 -4.26 25.72
#